data_AF-A0AAF0EXZ3-F1
#
_entry.id   AF-A0AAF0EXZ3-F1
#
_cell.length_a   1.000
_cell.length_b   1.000
_cell.length_c   1.000
_cell.angle_alpha   90.00
_cell.angle_beta   90.00
_cell.angle_gamma   90.00
#
_symmetry.space_group_name_H-M   'P 1'
#
loop_
_entity.id
_entity.type
_entity.pdbx_description
1 polymer ?
#
loop_
_entity_poly.entity_id
_entity_poly.type
_entity_poly.pdbx_seq_one_letter_code
_entity_poly.pdbx_strand_id
1 'polypeptide(L)'
;MLSLLRTRVAAGVRYYSSAVRPVPPPRGGISTPKDFLTAISKTRRNLADNSACVSAVGEDWNAMFGLTTSALKEAGVSVRDRKYLLRAFEAYRQGREPSEFAYDIKKKKIVRGWGPRVQKGIRVRGMRRPGEK
;
A
#
# COMPACT_ATOMS: atom_id res chain seq x y z
N MET A 1 22.74 -16.00 -56.33
CA MET A 1 22.40 -16.46 -54.96
C MET A 1 22.96 -15.46 -53.96
N LEU A 2 22.14 -14.60 -53.36
CA LEU A 2 22.58 -13.64 -52.33
C LEU A 2 21.85 -13.97 -51.02
N SER A 3 22.60 -14.51 -50.07
CA SER A 3 22.16 -14.85 -48.71
C SER A 3 22.27 -13.61 -47.82
N LEU A 4 21.15 -13.13 -47.29
CA LEU A 4 21.07 -12.08 -46.27
C LEU A 4 21.24 -12.70 -44.88
N LEU A 5 22.44 -12.59 -44.30
CA LEU A 5 22.67 -12.92 -42.89
C LEU A 5 22.14 -11.79 -42.00
N ARG A 6 21.01 -12.05 -41.34
CA ARG A 6 20.40 -11.15 -40.35
C ARG A 6 21.00 -11.43 -38.97
N THR A 7 21.96 -10.62 -38.54
CA THR A 7 22.49 -10.64 -37.18
C THR A 7 21.41 -10.21 -36.19
N ARG A 8 21.05 -11.10 -35.25
CA ARG A 8 20.17 -10.77 -34.13
C ARG A 8 21.01 -10.13 -33.02
N VAL A 9 20.79 -8.84 -32.76
CA VAL A 9 21.30 -8.18 -31.56
C VAL A 9 20.59 -8.78 -30.34
N ALA A 10 21.34 -9.45 -29.47
CA ALA A 10 20.82 -9.99 -28.22
C ALA A 10 20.33 -8.85 -27.31
N ALA A 11 19.09 -8.94 -26.85
CA ALA A 11 18.52 -8.00 -25.89
C ALA A 11 19.28 -8.13 -24.56
N GLY A 12 20.05 -7.10 -24.19
CA GLY A 12 20.81 -7.06 -22.95
C GLY A 12 19.90 -7.15 -21.72
N VAL A 13 20.27 -8.02 -20.78
CA VAL A 13 19.65 -8.12 -19.45
C VAL A 13 19.97 -6.83 -18.69
N ARG A 14 18.95 -6.01 -18.42
CA ARG A 14 19.10 -4.81 -17.58
C ARG A 14 19.21 -5.25 -16.12
N TYR A 15 20.42 -5.27 -15.59
CA TYR A 15 20.63 -5.32 -14.14
C TYR A 15 20.24 -3.95 -13.56
N TYR A 16 19.13 -3.89 -12.82
CA TYR A 16 18.81 -2.73 -12.01
C TYR A 16 19.82 -2.68 -10.86
N SER A 17 20.79 -1.76 -10.95
CA SER A 17 21.66 -1.43 -9.82
C SER A 17 20.78 -1.02 -8.64
N SER A 18 20.99 -1.64 -7.47
CA SER A 18 20.33 -1.27 -6.23
C SER A 18 20.89 0.06 -5.74
N ALA A 19 20.36 1.17 -6.27
CA ALA A 19 20.67 2.50 -5.77
C ALA A 19 20.40 2.54 -4.26
N VAL A 20 21.39 3.03 -3.50
CA VAL A 20 21.24 3.30 -2.06
C VAL A 20 20.04 4.23 -1.90
N ARG A 21 18.99 3.76 -1.23
CA ARG A 21 17.77 4.55 -1.04
C ARG A 21 18.01 5.53 0.11
N PRO A 22 18.04 6.85 -0.13
CA PRO A 22 18.22 7.81 0.95
C PRO A 22 17.09 7.67 1.97
N VAL A 23 17.43 7.84 3.24
CA VAL A 23 16.45 7.93 4.31
C VAL A 23 15.84 9.34 4.26
N PRO A 24 14.52 9.47 4.16
CA PRO A 24 13.88 10.78 4.14
C PRO A 24 13.96 11.41 5.54
N PRO A 25 14.22 12.73 5.64
CA PRO A 25 14.15 13.42 6.91
C PRO A 25 12.71 13.37 7.47
N PRO A 26 12.54 13.42 8.81
CA PRO A 26 11.23 13.58 9.42
C PRO A 26 10.57 14.88 8.95
N ARG A 27 9.27 14.84 8.67
CA ARG A 27 8.46 15.97 8.16
C ARG A 27 7.13 16.05 8.87
N GLY A 28 6.62 17.27 9.00
CA GLY A 28 5.34 17.53 9.68
C GLY A 28 5.44 17.22 11.18
N GLY A 29 4.35 16.71 11.75
CA GLY A 29 4.27 16.28 13.15
C GLY A 29 4.76 14.85 13.41
N ILE A 30 5.57 14.28 12.51
CA ILE A 30 6.03 12.89 12.60
C ILE A 30 7.55 12.92 12.78
N SER A 31 8.00 12.77 14.01
CA SER A 31 9.43 12.75 14.37
C SER A 31 9.91 11.35 14.72
N THR A 32 9.05 10.52 15.31
CA THR A 32 9.41 9.17 15.75
C THR A 32 8.79 8.08 14.86
N PRO A 33 9.41 6.89 14.77
CA PRO A 33 8.80 5.75 14.07
C PRO A 33 7.42 5.37 14.63
N LYS A 34 7.21 5.58 15.94
CA LYS A 34 5.92 5.40 16.60
C LYS A 34 4.87 6.40 16.10
N ASP A 35 5.24 7.66 15.92
CA ASP A 35 4.34 8.67 15.34
C ASP A 35 3.99 8.29 13.90
N PHE A 36 4.97 7.76 13.15
CA PHE A 36 4.74 7.31 11.79
C PHE A 36 3.75 6.14 11.74
N LEU A 37 3.96 5.11 12.57
CA LEU A 37 3.03 3.98 12.71
C LEU A 37 1.62 4.42 13.11
N THR A 38 1.53 5.40 14.02
CA THR A 38 0.25 5.96 14.47
C THR A 38 -0.44 6.72 13.33
N ALA A 39 0.30 7.52 12.57
CA ALA A 39 -0.22 8.29 11.44
C ALA A 39 -0.78 7.39 10.30
N ILE A 40 -0.13 6.26 10.04
CA ILE A 40 -0.56 5.31 9.00
C ILE A 40 -1.60 4.29 9.49
N SER A 41 -1.84 4.22 10.80
CA SER A 41 -2.84 3.34 11.41
C SER A 41 -4.24 3.85 11.13
N LYS A 42 -5.16 2.92 10.81
CA LYS A 42 -6.58 3.19 10.55
C LYS A 42 -7.43 2.08 11.18
N THR A 43 -8.74 2.27 11.28
CA THR A 43 -9.66 1.33 11.95
C THR A 43 -9.53 -0.12 11.46
N ARG A 44 -9.29 -0.35 10.16
CA ARG A 44 -9.10 -1.70 9.61
C ARG A 44 -7.73 -2.31 9.87
N ARG A 45 -6.73 -1.45 10.07
CA ARG A 45 -5.32 -1.81 10.06
C ARG A 45 -4.68 -1.06 11.23
N ASN A 46 -4.83 -1.68 12.39
CA ASN A 46 -4.31 -1.19 13.64
C ASN A 46 -2.84 -1.63 13.77
N LEU A 47 -1.92 -0.78 13.30
CA LEU A 47 -0.48 -1.06 13.34
C LEU A 47 0.14 -0.60 14.65
N ALA A 48 -0.40 0.49 15.22
CA ALA A 48 0.03 1.05 16.51
C ALA A 48 -0.20 0.08 17.68
N ASP A 49 -1.31 -0.66 17.70
CA ASP A 49 -1.59 -1.64 18.75
C ASP A 49 -1.01 -3.04 18.46
N ASN A 50 -0.49 -3.26 17.25
CA ASN A 50 0.09 -4.54 16.87
C ASN A 50 1.54 -4.64 17.35
N SER A 51 1.75 -5.39 18.44
CA SER A 51 3.06 -5.57 19.06
C SER A 51 4.14 -6.04 18.08
N ALA A 52 3.83 -6.92 17.13
CA ALA A 52 4.80 -7.36 16.13
C ALA A 52 5.23 -6.22 15.19
N CYS A 53 4.31 -5.31 14.84
CA CYS A 53 4.63 -4.17 14.00
C CYS A 53 5.45 -3.11 14.75
N VAL A 54 5.08 -2.81 15.99
CA VAL A 54 5.80 -1.86 16.85
C VAL A 54 7.21 -2.36 17.14
N SER A 55 7.37 -3.62 17.55
CA SER A 55 8.68 -4.21 17.82
C SER A 55 9.55 -4.31 16.56
N ALA A 56 8.96 -4.59 15.39
CA ALA A 56 9.71 -4.67 14.15
C ALA A 56 10.22 -3.31 13.65
N VAL A 57 9.47 -2.24 13.91
CA VAL A 57 9.83 -0.88 13.51
C VAL A 57 10.84 -0.24 14.47
N GLY A 58 10.71 -0.53 15.77
CA GLY A 58 11.60 0.00 16.79
C GLY A 58 11.50 1.53 16.95
N GLU A 59 12.54 2.12 17.54
CA GLU A 59 12.60 3.55 17.87
C GLU A 59 13.50 4.37 16.93
N ASP A 60 14.38 3.72 16.16
CA ASP A 60 15.30 4.40 15.26
C ASP A 60 14.69 4.67 13.88
N TRP A 61 14.70 5.94 13.48
CA TRP A 61 14.17 6.41 12.20
C TRP A 61 14.93 5.83 11.01
N ASN A 62 16.26 5.74 11.10
CA ASN A 62 17.10 5.24 10.01
C ASN A 62 16.90 3.73 9.82
N ALA A 63 16.90 2.96 10.91
CA ALA A 63 16.63 1.53 10.90
C ALA A 63 15.25 1.20 10.31
N MET A 64 14.21 1.97 10.63
CA MET A 64 12.86 1.77 10.09
C MET A 64 12.85 1.76 8.55
N PHE A 65 13.53 2.72 7.91
CA PHE A 65 13.58 2.82 6.45
C PHE A 65 14.53 1.80 5.79
N GLY A 66 15.37 1.13 6.58
CA GLY A 66 16.22 0.02 6.16
C GLY A 66 15.54 -1.36 6.21
N LEU A 67 14.33 -1.45 6.77
CA LEU A 67 13.63 -2.73 6.94
C LEU A 67 13.34 -3.42 5.61
N THR A 68 13.61 -4.72 5.58
CA THR A 68 13.38 -5.58 4.42
C THR A 68 12.22 -6.55 4.68
N THR A 69 11.73 -7.19 3.61
CA THR A 69 10.63 -8.16 3.72
C THR A 69 11.00 -9.38 4.59
N SER A 70 12.28 -9.80 4.59
CA SER A 70 12.79 -10.91 5.41
C SER A 70 12.83 -10.52 6.89
N ALA A 71 13.41 -9.36 7.22
CA ALA A 71 13.47 -8.86 8.60
C ALA A 71 12.07 -8.75 9.23
N LEU A 72 11.12 -8.19 8.49
CA LEU A 72 9.73 -8.10 8.94
C LEU A 72 9.04 -9.47 9.05
N LYS A 73 9.45 -10.47 8.26
CA LYS A 73 8.90 -11.84 8.35
C LYS A 73 9.43 -12.54 9.59
N GLU A 74 10.72 -12.39 9.90
CA GLU A 74 11.37 -12.91 11.10
C GLU A 74 10.79 -12.28 12.37
N ALA A 75 10.46 -10.99 12.34
CA ALA A 75 9.74 -10.30 13.41
C ALA A 75 8.25 -10.70 13.55
N GLY A 76 7.78 -11.67 12.77
CA GLY A 76 6.41 -12.20 12.89
C GLY A 76 5.31 -11.30 12.30
N VAL A 77 5.65 -10.22 11.59
CA VAL A 77 4.66 -9.31 10.99
C VAL A 77 3.88 -10.03 9.90
N SER A 78 2.55 -9.87 9.86
CA SER A 78 1.71 -10.54 8.86
C SER A 78 2.07 -10.12 7.42
N VAL A 79 1.91 -11.02 6.44
CA VAL A 79 2.22 -10.73 5.02
C VAL A 79 1.54 -9.45 4.52
N ARG A 80 0.29 -9.19 4.96
CA ARG A 80 -0.50 -8.02 4.56
C ARG A 80 0.10 -6.73 5.12
N ASP A 81 0.56 -6.76 6.37
CA ASP A 81 1.11 -5.60 7.04
C ASP A 81 2.53 -5.32 6.56
N ARG A 82 3.34 -6.35 6.27
CA ARG A 82 4.66 -6.18 5.62
C ARG A 82 4.55 -5.44 4.28
N LYS A 83 3.64 -5.88 3.41
CA LYS A 83 3.40 -5.23 2.11
C LYS A 83 2.93 -3.79 2.29
N TYR A 84 2.10 -3.52 3.30
CA TYR A 84 1.60 -2.19 3.58
C TYR A 84 2.68 -1.25 4.13
N LEU A 85 3.47 -1.69 5.12
CA LEU A 85 4.56 -0.94 5.71
C LEU A 85 5.60 -0.55 4.66
N LEU A 86 6.08 -1.52 3.86
CA LEU A 86 7.06 -1.23 2.82
C LEU A 86 6.51 -0.26 1.76
N ARG A 87 5.24 -0.40 1.36
CA ARG A 87 4.58 0.59 0.49
C ARG A 87 4.51 1.97 1.16
N ALA A 88 4.19 2.03 2.45
CA ALA A 88 4.08 3.28 3.20
C ALA A 88 5.43 3.99 3.33
N PHE A 89 6.50 3.26 3.62
CA PHE A 89 7.86 3.80 3.65
C PHE A 89 8.27 4.36 2.29
N GLU A 90 7.96 3.66 1.20
CA GLU A 90 8.24 4.15 -0.15
C GLU A 90 7.40 5.36 -0.53
N ALA A 91 6.11 5.40 -0.15
CA ALA A 91 5.26 6.56 -0.36
C ALA A 91 5.79 7.79 0.38
N TYR A 92 6.26 7.62 1.62
CA TYR A 92 6.87 8.69 2.40
C TYR A 92 8.21 9.15 1.79
N ARG A 93 9.07 8.22 1.33
CA ARG A 93 10.28 8.56 0.57
C ARG A 93 9.99 9.43 -0.65
N GLN A 94 8.89 9.17 -1.34
CA GLN A 94 8.45 9.92 -2.51
C GLN A 94 7.86 11.31 -2.19
N GLY A 95 7.81 11.72 -0.91
CA GLY A 95 7.29 13.02 -0.53
C GLY A 95 5.80 13.07 -0.21
N ARG A 96 5.11 11.92 -0.19
CA ARG A 96 3.67 11.89 0.13
C ARG A 96 3.44 11.91 1.63
N GLU A 97 2.44 12.67 2.06
CA GLU A 97 2.01 12.71 3.45
C GLU A 97 1.26 11.42 3.85
N PRO A 98 1.40 10.91 5.08
CA PRO A 98 0.69 9.70 5.53
C PRO A 98 -0.82 9.73 5.34
N SER A 99 -1.43 10.91 5.49
CA SER A 99 -2.85 11.12 5.25
C SER A 99 -3.29 10.78 3.81
N GLU A 100 -2.41 10.91 2.82
CA GLU A 100 -2.74 10.66 1.42
C GLU A 100 -2.79 9.16 1.08
N PHE A 101 -1.90 8.36 1.67
CA PHE A 101 -1.75 6.95 1.31
C PHE A 101 -2.32 5.98 2.35
N ALA A 102 -2.57 6.45 3.58
CA ALA A 102 -3.25 5.71 4.62
C ALA A 102 -4.76 5.79 4.40
N TYR A 103 -5.28 4.82 3.64
CA TYR A 103 -6.70 4.73 3.35
C TYR A 103 -7.42 3.95 4.44
N ASP A 104 -8.58 4.47 4.85
CA ASP A 104 -9.48 3.76 5.75
C ASP A 104 -10.33 2.73 4.98
N ILE A 105 -11.20 2.02 5.70
CA ILE A 105 -12.20 1.13 5.14
C ILE A 105 -12.97 1.89 4.07
N LYS A 106 -12.84 1.45 2.81
CA LYS A 106 -13.70 1.92 1.74
C LYS A 106 -15.14 1.78 2.23
N LYS A 107 -15.86 2.92 2.29
CA LYS A 107 -17.26 2.96 2.72
C LYS A 107 -17.99 1.75 2.14
N LYS A 108 -18.64 1.00 3.03
CA LYS A 108 -19.38 -0.21 2.65
C LYS A 108 -20.25 0.18 1.47
N LYS A 109 -20.04 -0.46 0.32
CA LYS A 109 -20.86 -0.18 -0.86
C LYS A 109 -22.31 -0.37 -0.45
N ILE A 110 -23.13 0.67 -0.58
CA ILE A 110 -24.57 0.67 -0.26
C ILE A 110 -25.38 0.22 -1.47
N VAL A 111 -24.86 0.40 -2.68
CA VAL A 111 -25.44 -0.06 -3.94
C VAL A 111 -24.40 -1.01 -4.59
N ARG A 112 -24.72 -2.26 -4.99
CA ARG A 112 -23.73 -3.19 -5.63
C ARG A 112 -24.10 -3.58 -7.06
N GLY A 113 -25.06 -2.89 -7.68
CA GLY A 113 -25.28 -3.12 -9.10
C GLY A 113 -24.27 -2.35 -9.93
N TRP A 114 -24.08 -2.87 -11.13
CA TRP A 114 -23.74 -2.11 -12.30
C TRP A 114 -24.96 -2.26 -13.22
N GLY A 115 -25.39 -1.19 -13.90
CA GLY A 115 -26.62 -1.24 -14.71
C GLY A 115 -27.93 -1.15 -13.91
N PRO A 116 -28.76 -2.21 -13.80
CA PRO A 116 -30.23 -2.16 -13.67
C PRO A 116 -30.83 -1.43 -12.46
N ARG A 117 -32.11 -1.06 -12.57
CA ARG A 117 -32.82 -0.07 -11.74
C ARG A 117 -33.12 -0.50 -10.30
N VAL A 118 -32.68 -1.66 -9.81
CA VAL A 118 -32.85 -2.08 -8.41
C VAL A 118 -31.52 -2.50 -7.78
N GLN A 119 -31.02 -1.82 -6.72
CA GLN A 119 -29.66 -2.04 -6.18
C GLN A 119 -29.56 -1.82 -4.64
N LYS A 120 -29.73 -2.91 -3.87
CA LYS A 120 -29.70 -3.07 -2.39
C LYS A 120 -30.96 -2.77 -1.57
N GLY A 121 -32.08 -3.35 -1.99
CA GLY A 121 -33.38 -3.26 -1.31
C GLY A 121 -34.05 -1.92 -1.58
N ILE A 122 -33.24 -0.89 -1.41
CA ILE A 122 -32.99 0.12 -2.40
C ILE A 122 -33.13 -0.56 -3.77
N ARG A 123 -34.26 -0.34 -4.44
CA ARG A 123 -34.11 -0.20 -5.88
C ARG A 123 -32.97 0.79 -6.14
N VAL A 124 -32.36 0.89 -7.30
CA VAL A 124 -31.80 2.19 -7.64
C VAL A 124 -32.98 3.17 -7.46
N ARG A 125 -33.04 3.86 -6.32
CA ARG A 125 -34.17 4.60 -5.71
C ARG A 125 -35.31 3.89 -4.91
N GLY A 126 -35.25 2.62 -4.51
CA GLY A 126 -36.35 2.00 -3.71
C GLY A 126 -37.73 1.67 -4.36
N MET A 127 -38.22 2.34 -5.44
CA MET A 127 -39.67 2.37 -5.85
C MET A 127 -40.19 1.56 -7.10
N ARG A 128 -41.35 0.86 -7.00
CA ARG A 128 -42.01 0.05 -8.08
C ARG A 128 -42.62 0.93 -9.20
N ARG A 129 -42.57 0.51 -10.47
CA ARG A 129 -43.30 1.15 -11.59
C ARG A 129 -44.74 0.60 -11.74
N PRO A 130 -45.69 1.34 -12.36
CA PRO A 130 -46.97 0.76 -12.76
C PRO A 130 -46.73 -0.44 -13.69
N GLY A 131 -47.14 -1.65 -13.28
CA GLY A 131 -46.99 -2.91 -14.04
C GLY A 131 -45.76 -3.78 -13.75
N GLU A 132 -44.87 -3.41 -12.83
CA GLU A 132 -43.82 -4.31 -12.31
C GLU A 132 -44.42 -5.33 -11.34
N LYS A 133 -44.28 -6.65 -11.61
CA LYS A 133 -44.68 -7.71 -10.67
C LYS A 133 -43.94 -7.63 -9.33
#